data_AF-A0A392P5F4-F1
#
_entry.id   AF-A0A392P5F4-F1
#
_cell.length_a   1.000
_cell.length_b   1.000
_cell.length_c   1.000
_cell.angle_alpha   90.00
_cell.angle_beta   90.00
_cell.angle_gamma   90.00
#
_symmetry.space_group_name_H-M   'P 1'
#
loop_
_entity.id
_entity.type
_entity.pdbx_description
1 polymer ?
#
loop_
_entity_poly.entity_id
_entity_poly.type
_entity_poly.pdbx_seq_one_letter_code
_entity_poly.pdbx_strand_id
1 'polypeptide(L)' 'MASSRLILFAISMVLLSSIAMATDYVVGDEKGWTVDFNYTQWAQDKVFRVGDNL' A
#
# COMPACT_ATOMS: atom_id res chain seq x y z
N MET A 1 -32.43 7.38 19.67
CA MET A 1 -31.29 6.44 19.84
C MET A 1 -30.86 5.77 18.53
N ALA A 2 -31.77 5.29 17.67
CA ALA A 2 -31.42 4.65 16.39
C ALA A 2 -30.73 5.59 15.37
N SER A 3 -31.22 6.83 15.22
CA SER A 3 -30.65 7.82 14.27
C SER A 3 -29.18 8.18 14.57
N SER A 4 -28.82 8.37 15.85
CA SER A 4 -27.42 8.63 16.26
C SER A 4 -26.48 7.48 15.90
N ARG A 5 -26.92 6.22 16.01
CA ARG A 5 -26.13 5.04 15.62
C ARG A 5 -25.92 4.95 14.11
N LEU A 6 -26.94 5.29 13.31
CA LEU A 6 -26.84 5.34 11.85
C LEU A 6 -25.88 6.44 11.39
N ILE A 7 -25.91 7.61 12.04
CA ILE A 7 -24.98 8.71 11.77
C ILE A 7 -23.53 8.30 12.07
N LEU A 8 -23.29 7.66 13.23
CA LEU A 8 -21.97 7.11 13.59
C LEU A 8 -21.46 6.08 12.57
N PHE A 9 -22.34 5.20 12.10
CA PHE A 9 -21.98 4.19 11.10
C PHE A 9 -21.64 4.82 9.74
N ALA A 10 -22.41 5.82 9.30
CA ALA A 10 -22.15 6.55 8.06
C ALA A 10 -20.81 7.32 8.11
N ILE A 11 -20.50 7.98 9.23
CA ILE A 11 -19.22 8.67 9.43
C ILE A 11 -18.07 7.67 9.39
N SER A 12 -18.21 6.51 10.06
CA SER A 12 -17.20 5.45 10.04
C SER A 12 -16.92 4.94 8.61
N MET A 13 -17.96 4.70 7.81
CA MET A 13 -17.81 4.30 6.41
C MET A 13 -17.04 5.34 5.60
N VAL A 14 -17.36 6.63 5.73
CA VAL A 14 -16.66 7.71 5.01
C VAL A 14 -15.18 7.77 5.41
N LEU A 15 -14.87 7.62 6.70
CA LEU A 15 -13.47 7.61 7.18
C LEU A 15 -12.67 6.38 6.71
N LEU A 16 -13.34 5.25 6.49
CA LEU A 16 -12.74 4.01 5.97
C LEU A 16 -12.61 3.99 4.44
N SER A 17 -13.23 4.93 3.72
CA SER A 17 -13.45 4.83 2.28
C SER A 17 -12.24 5.12 1.39
N SER A 18 -11.14 5.70 1.89
CA SER A 18 -10.02 5.97 0.99
C SER A 18 -8.69 6.22 1.69
N ILE A 19 -7.90 5.16 1.82
CA ILE A 19 -6.44 5.25 1.91
C ILE A 19 -5.86 4.32 0.84
N ALA A 20 -6.16 4.59 -0.45
CA ALA A 20 -5.40 4.00 -1.54
C ALA A 20 -4.11 4.82 -1.67
N MET A 21 -3.07 4.43 -0.94
CA MET A 21 -1.75 5.05 -1.03
C MET A 21 -0.87 4.26 -1.98
N ALA A 22 -0.16 4.98 -2.84
CA ALA A 22 0.95 4.43 -3.60
C ALA A 22 2.02 3.91 -2.63
N THR A 23 2.66 2.80 -3.00
CA THR A 23 3.79 2.23 -2.28
C THR A 23 5.08 2.62 -2.98
N ASP A 24 6.07 3.06 -2.20
CA ASP A 24 7.44 3.25 -2.69
C ASP A 24 8.25 2.00 -2.33
N TYR A 25 8.76 1.31 -3.35
CA TYR A 25 9.60 0.12 -3.18
C TYR A 25 11.06 0.45 -3.39
N VAL A 26 11.88 0.37 -2.35
CA VAL A 26 13.34 0.51 -2.53
C VAL A 26 13.88 -0.69 -3.31
N VAL A 27 14.33 -0.47 -4.55
CA VAL A 27 14.90 -1.54 -5.37
C VAL A 27 16.13 -2.14 -4.72
N GLY A 28 16.11 -3.46 -4.50
CA GLY A 28 17.17 -4.18 -3.81
C GLY A 28 17.15 -4.06 -2.28
N ASP A 29 16.09 -3.46 -1.70
CA ASP A 29 15.93 -3.22 -0.27
C ASP A 29 17.20 -2.57 0.32
N GLU A 30 17.79 -3.10 1.39
CA GLU A 30 19.03 -2.56 2.00
C GLU A 30 20.25 -2.61 1.08
N LYS A 31 20.23 -3.44 0.02
CA LYS A 31 21.35 -3.58 -0.93
C LYS A 31 21.33 -2.52 -2.02
N GLY A 32 20.19 -1.89 -2.26
CA GLY A 32 20.02 -0.89 -3.31
C GLY A 32 20.25 -1.46 -4.72
N TRP A 33 20.48 -0.56 -5.68
CA TRP A 33 20.77 -0.91 -7.07
C TRP A 33 22.27 -1.15 -7.28
N THR A 34 22.65 -2.43 -7.32
CA THR A 34 24.03 -2.91 -7.51
C THR A 34 24.11 -4.11 -8.49
N VAL A 35 25.34 -4.45 -8.88
CA VAL A 35 25.65 -5.64 -9.68
C VAL A 35 25.65 -6.92 -8.82
N ASP A 36 25.56 -8.08 -9.48
CA ASP A 36 25.60 -9.40 -8.83
C ASP A 36 24.52 -9.63 -7.74
N PHE A 37 23.37 -8.97 -7.87
CA PHE A 37 22.22 -9.11 -6.98
C PHE A 37 21.02 -9.75 -7.69
N ASN A 38 20.29 -10.62 -6.99
CA ASN A 38 19.15 -11.32 -7.55
C ASN A 38 17.85 -10.51 -7.44
N TYR A 39 17.62 -9.62 -8.42
CA TYR A 39 16.39 -8.82 -8.48
C TYR A 39 15.13 -9.63 -8.75
N THR A 40 15.26 -10.82 -9.36
CA THR A 40 14.11 -11.72 -9.57
C THR A 40 13.58 -12.21 -8.23
N GLN A 41 14.48 -12.63 -7.34
CA GLN A 41 14.13 -13.02 -5.98
C GLN A 41 13.62 -11.82 -5.16
N TRP A 42 14.21 -10.62 -5.33
CA TRP A 42 13.70 -9.41 -4.67
C TRP A 42 12.26 -9.07 -5.06
N ALA A 43 11.89 -9.26 -6.32
CA ALA A 43 10.56 -8.95 -6.83
C ALA A 43 9.52 -10.06 -6.53
N GLN A 44 9.95 -11.28 -6.24
CA GLN A 44 9.07 -12.47 -6.24
C GLN A 44 7.87 -12.37 -5.29
N ASP A 45 8.05 -11.74 -4.12
CA ASP A 45 7.05 -11.66 -3.05
C ASP A 45 6.38 -10.26 -2.98
N LYS A 46 6.63 -9.40 -3.97
CA LYS A 46 6.11 -8.02 -4.04
C LYS A 46 4.93 -7.95 -5.01
N VAL A 47 3.93 -7.13 -4.65
CA VAL A 47 2.74 -6.89 -5.49
C VAL A 47 2.72 -5.44 -5.91
N PHE A 48 3.19 -5.17 -7.13
CA PHE A 48 3.17 -3.85 -7.73
C PHE A 48 1.76 -3.50 -8.22
N ARG A 49 1.29 -2.31 -7.85
CA ARG A 49 0.01 -1.74 -8.27
C ARG A 49 0.25 -0.50 -9.11
N VAL A 50 -0.74 -0.15 -9.92
CA VAL A 50 -0.70 1.11 -10.69
C VAL A 50 -0.65 2.28 -9.71
N GLY A 51 0.36 3.14 -9.88
CA GLY A 51 0.61 4.29 -9.01
C GLY A 51 1.77 4.12 -8.04
N ASP A 52 2.29 2.89 -7.85
CA ASP A 52 3.48 2.65 -7.03
C ASP A 52 4.77 3.19 -7.70
N ASN A 53 5.78 3.49 -6.89
CA ASN A 53 7.12 3.88 -7.34
C ASN A 53 8.17 2.82 -6.93
N LEU A 54 9.30 2.84 -7.64
CA LEU A 54 10.49 2.01 -7.40
C LEU A 54 11.71 2.90 -7.13
#